data_AF-A0A2E5WTQ1-F1
#
_entry.id   AF-A0A2E5WTQ1-F1
#
_cell.length_a   1.000
_cell.length_b   1.000
_cell.length_c   1.000
_cell.angle_alpha   90.00
_cell.angle_beta   90.00
_cell.angle_gamma   90.00
#
_symmetry.space_group_name_H-M   'P 1'
#
loop_
_entity.id
_entity.type
_entity.pdbx_description
1 polymer ?
#
loop_
_entity_poly.entity_id
_entity_poly.type
_entity_poly.pdbx_seq_one_letter_code
_entity_poly.pdbx_strand_id
1 'polypeptide(L)'
;MKSAFEQLGGSLEFWRVKIKPGKPFVFGRLGGKPLFGVPGNPVSAMVTFLVLVRPAILQMQGAADLDLPSHPGVLADPFANRGDRRHFMRVHADAAGNVYAAGLQASHAVGPFGKANGLVDVPPETSLAEGAPVKVLRFS
;
A
#
# COMPACT_ATOMS: atom_id res chain seq x y z
N MET A 1 0.70 -20.36 -4.48
CA MET A 1 1.49 -19.71 -3.41
C MET A 1 1.32 -20.43 -2.08
N LYS A 2 0.11 -20.54 -1.49
CA LYS A 2 -0.13 -21.31 -0.26
C LYS A 2 0.44 -22.74 -0.31
N SER A 3 0.09 -23.52 -1.34
CA SER A 3 0.59 -24.88 -1.54
C SER A 3 2.11 -24.96 -1.67
N ALA A 4 2.74 -23.99 -2.35
CA ALA A 4 4.19 -23.93 -2.48
C ALA A 4 4.89 -23.66 -1.13
N PHE A 5 4.26 -22.88 -0.23
CA PHE A 5 4.80 -22.65 1.12
C PHE A 5 4.76 -23.90 1.99
N GLU A 6 3.62 -24.58 1.97
CA GLU A 6 3.43 -25.81 2.74
C GLU A 6 4.39 -26.91 2.24
N GLN A 7 4.61 -27.00 0.93
CA GLN A 7 5.58 -27.94 0.33
C GLN A 7 7.03 -27.68 0.71
N LEU A 8 7.40 -26.43 1.01
CA LEU A 8 8.74 -26.07 1.48
C LEU A 8 8.91 -26.30 3.00
N GLY A 9 7.90 -26.83 3.70
CA GLY A 9 7.91 -26.99 5.16
C GLY A 9 7.71 -25.67 5.91
N GLY A 10 7.16 -24.65 5.24
CA GLY A 10 6.85 -23.37 5.84
C GLY A 10 5.50 -23.38 6.57
N SER A 11 5.40 -22.61 7.66
CA SER A 11 4.13 -22.36 8.36
C SER A 11 3.51 -21.07 7.84
N LEU A 12 2.26 -21.15 7.36
CA LEU A 12 1.52 -19.97 6.91
C LEU A 12 0.71 -19.39 8.07
N GLU A 13 0.91 -18.10 8.35
CA GLU A 13 0.22 -17.40 9.45
C GLU A 13 -1.04 -16.68 8.94
N PHE A 14 -0.96 -15.95 7.81
CA PHE A 14 -2.13 -15.40 7.14
C PHE A 14 -1.92 -15.17 5.63
N TRP A 15 -3.01 -15.09 4.88
CA TRP A 15 -2.98 -15.10 3.40
C TRP A 15 -3.84 -14.03 2.72
N ARG A 16 -4.46 -13.13 3.49
CA ARG A 16 -5.24 -12.00 3.01
C ARG A 16 -5.16 -10.83 3.97
N VAL A 17 -5.20 -9.64 3.41
CA VAL A 17 -5.27 -8.37 4.15
C VAL A 17 -6.42 -7.51 3.61
N LYS A 18 -7.02 -6.70 4.48
CA LYS A 18 -8.14 -5.82 4.13
C LYS A 18 -7.67 -4.49 3.54
N ILE A 19 -6.82 -4.56 2.52
CA ILE A 19 -6.29 -3.39 1.80
C ILE A 19 -6.59 -3.45 0.30
N LYS A 20 -6.54 -2.28 -0.34
CA LYS A 20 -6.67 -2.09 -1.79
C LYS A 20 -5.62 -1.07 -2.23
N PRO A 21 -4.86 -1.33 -3.30
CA PRO A 21 -4.58 -2.66 -3.86
C PRO A 21 -3.82 -3.55 -2.84
N GLY A 22 -3.68 -4.85 -3.14
CA GLY A 22 -2.87 -5.76 -2.30
C GLY A 22 -3.62 -6.78 -1.42
N LYS A 23 -4.89 -7.10 -1.73
CA LYS A 23 -5.69 -8.09 -0.96
C LYS A 23 -4.98 -9.45 -0.78
N PRO A 24 -4.42 -10.09 -1.83
CA PRO A 24 -3.62 -11.30 -1.64
C PRO A 24 -2.27 -10.93 -1.05
N PHE A 25 -1.98 -11.39 0.17
CA PHE A 25 -0.68 -11.23 0.79
C PHE A 25 -0.47 -12.40 1.72
N VAL A 26 0.68 -13.06 1.60
CA VAL A 26 1.05 -14.19 2.44
C VAL A 26 2.10 -13.75 3.44
N PHE A 27 1.88 -14.08 4.70
CA PHE A 27 2.90 -14.04 5.73
C PHE A 27 3.04 -15.43 6.35
N GLY A 28 4.27 -15.83 6.58
CA GLY A 28 4.60 -17.09 7.22
C GLY A 28 6.06 -17.16 7.62
N ARG A 29 6.50 -18.36 7.96
CA ARG A 29 7.89 -18.65 8.34
C ARG A 29 8.42 -19.86 7.59
N LEU A 30 9.69 -19.81 7.23
CA LEU A 30 10.43 -20.91 6.62
C LEU A 30 11.75 -21.08 7.37
N GLY A 31 11.94 -22.23 8.03
CA GLY A 31 13.13 -22.47 8.86
C GLY A 31 13.34 -21.39 9.93
N GLY A 32 12.25 -20.93 10.56
CA GLY A 32 12.26 -19.85 11.56
C GLY A 32 12.35 -18.43 11.01
N LYS A 33 12.61 -18.25 9.71
CA LYS A 33 12.78 -16.93 9.08
C LYS A 33 11.45 -16.41 8.52
N PRO A 34 11.13 -15.11 8.69
CA PRO A 34 9.94 -14.50 8.08
C PRO A 34 9.95 -14.62 6.56
N LEU A 35 8.77 -14.87 6.00
CA LEU A 35 8.56 -14.97 4.56
C LEU A 35 7.30 -14.18 4.17
N PHE A 36 7.47 -13.29 3.19
CA PHE A 36 6.40 -12.47 2.62
C PHE A 36 6.11 -12.87 1.16
N GLY A 37 4.86 -13.22 0.88
CA GLY A 37 4.36 -13.42 -0.48
C GLY A 37 3.53 -12.21 -0.91
N VAL A 38 4.03 -11.44 -1.88
CA VAL A 38 3.35 -10.26 -2.42
C VAL A 38 2.53 -10.60 -3.69
N PRO A 39 1.52 -9.80 -4.06
CA PRO A 39 0.78 -9.97 -5.31
C PRO A 39 1.70 -9.93 -6.55
N GLY A 40 1.35 -10.67 -7.60
CA GLY A 40 2.09 -10.61 -8.88
C GLY A 40 1.88 -9.32 -9.70
N ASN A 41 0.87 -8.53 -9.36
CA ASN A 41 0.62 -7.23 -9.99
C ASN A 41 1.59 -6.18 -9.42
N PRO A 42 2.41 -5.46 -10.23
CA PRO A 42 3.45 -4.58 -9.73
C PRO A 42 2.97 -3.48 -8.77
N VAL A 43 1.82 -2.88 -9.07
CA VAL A 43 1.24 -1.82 -8.24
C VAL A 43 0.81 -2.37 -6.89
N SER A 44 0.18 -3.54 -6.90
CA SER A 44 -0.23 -4.22 -5.68
C SER A 44 0.98 -4.69 -4.88
N ALA A 45 2.03 -5.19 -5.55
CA ALA A 45 3.29 -5.61 -4.93
C ALA A 45 3.98 -4.43 -4.21
N MET A 46 4.07 -3.27 -4.87
CA MET A 46 4.68 -2.08 -4.27
C MET A 46 3.90 -1.61 -3.04
N VAL A 47 2.57 -1.43 -3.16
CA VAL A 47 1.75 -0.97 -2.02
C VAL A 47 1.88 -1.94 -0.86
N THR A 48 1.73 -3.24 -1.11
CA THR A 48 1.91 -4.29 -0.09
C THR A 48 3.31 -4.27 0.51
N PHE A 49 4.36 -4.07 -0.28
CA PHE A 49 5.72 -3.95 0.23
C PHE A 49 5.86 -2.75 1.17
N LEU A 50 5.45 -1.57 0.72
CA LEU A 50 5.60 -0.32 1.47
C LEU A 50 4.84 -0.34 2.81
N VAL A 51 3.62 -0.88 2.83
CA VAL A 51 2.74 -0.80 4.01
C VAL A 51 2.81 -2.01 4.93
N LEU A 52 3.39 -3.14 4.49
CA LEU A 52 3.46 -4.38 5.30
C LEU A 52 4.88 -4.93 5.42
N VAL A 53 5.63 -5.02 4.32
CA VAL A 53 6.95 -5.68 4.31
C VAL A 53 8.06 -4.77 4.82
N ARG A 54 8.12 -3.53 4.33
CA ARG A 54 9.09 -2.50 4.76
C ARG A 54 9.08 -2.30 6.28
N PRO A 55 7.94 -2.03 6.95
CA PRO A 55 7.94 -1.85 8.41
C PRO A 55 8.42 -3.10 9.15
N ALA A 56 8.11 -4.31 8.66
CA ALA A 56 8.62 -5.54 9.27
C ALA A 56 10.15 -5.66 9.15
N ILE A 57 10.71 -5.34 7.98
CA ILE A 57 12.17 -5.33 7.77
C ILE A 57 12.84 -4.28 8.67
N LEU A 58 12.30 -3.06 8.72
CA LEU A 58 12.83 -1.99 9.58
C LEU A 58 12.81 -2.37 11.05
N GLN A 59 11.73 -2.99 11.53
CA GLN A 59 11.64 -3.49 12.89
C GLN A 59 12.70 -4.56 13.19
N MET A 60 12.92 -5.50 12.25
CA MET A 60 13.97 -6.51 12.36
C MET A 60 15.39 -5.90 12.37
N GLN A 61 15.56 -4.71 11.80
CA GLN A 61 16.81 -3.96 11.83
C GLN A 61 16.95 -3.06 13.08
N GLY A 62 15.97 -3.06 13.98
CA GLY A 62 15.98 -2.26 15.21
C GLY A 62 15.57 -0.80 15.02
N ALA A 63 14.91 -0.46 13.92
CA ALA A 63 14.38 0.89 13.72
C ALA A 63 13.23 1.19 14.70
N ALA A 64 13.24 2.40 15.26
CA ALA A 64 12.15 2.89 16.12
C ALA A 64 11.01 3.50 15.31
N ASP A 65 11.33 4.16 14.18
CA ASP A 65 10.36 4.72 13.25
C ASP A 65 10.17 3.75 12.06
N LEU A 66 8.94 3.26 11.90
CA LEU A 66 8.56 2.30 10.87
C LEU A 66 7.72 2.96 9.76
N ASP A 67 7.28 4.20 9.97
CA ASP A 67 6.37 4.87 9.07
C ASP A 67 7.05 5.23 7.75
N LEU A 68 6.23 5.42 6.72
CA LEU A 68 6.69 6.08 5.50
C LEU A 68 6.87 7.57 5.78
N PRO A 69 7.95 8.20 5.26
CA PRO A 69 8.03 9.64 5.21
C PRO A 69 6.77 10.23 4.59
N SER A 70 6.32 11.36 5.11
CA SER A 70 5.07 11.96 4.66
C SER A 70 5.09 13.47 4.75
N HIS A 71 4.26 14.11 3.95
CA HIS A 71 4.01 15.55 4.03
C HIS A 71 2.51 15.84 3.97
N PRO A 72 2.06 17.00 4.48
CA PRO A 72 0.70 17.46 4.25
C PRO A 72 0.47 17.76 2.75
N GLY A 73 -0.77 17.64 2.32
CA GLY A 73 -1.23 18.08 1.01
C GLY A 73 -2.73 18.38 1.04
N VAL A 74 -3.25 18.93 -0.04
CA VAL A 74 -4.67 19.28 -0.20
C VAL A 74 -5.21 18.56 -1.43
N LEU A 75 -6.34 17.87 -1.30
CA LEU A 75 -6.95 17.19 -2.45
C LEU A 75 -7.41 18.19 -3.51
N ALA A 76 -6.93 18.00 -4.74
CA ALA A 76 -7.40 18.76 -5.90
C ALA A 76 -8.66 18.12 -6.54
N ASP A 77 -8.90 16.84 -6.26
CA ASP A 77 -10.10 16.10 -6.69
C ASP A 77 -10.65 15.30 -5.50
N PRO A 78 -11.99 15.13 -5.39
CA PRO A 78 -12.56 14.34 -4.31
C PRO A 78 -12.20 12.86 -4.43
N PHE A 79 -11.92 12.22 -3.28
CA PHE A 79 -11.69 10.79 -3.18
C PHE A 79 -12.86 10.10 -2.52
N ALA A 80 -13.24 8.91 -3.02
CA ALA A 80 -14.25 8.08 -2.40
C ALA A 80 -13.78 6.64 -2.30
N ASN A 81 -13.82 6.10 -1.08
CA ASN A 81 -13.65 4.69 -0.80
C ASN A 81 -14.96 4.12 -0.24
N ARG A 82 -15.84 3.68 -1.14
CA ARG A 82 -17.13 3.03 -0.81
C ARG A 82 -17.01 1.52 -0.55
N GLY A 83 -15.81 1.08 -0.18
CA GLY A 83 -15.50 -0.33 -0.01
C GLY A 83 -15.11 -0.65 1.42
N ASP A 84 -15.21 -1.93 1.76
CA ASP A 84 -14.89 -2.51 3.07
C ASP A 84 -13.39 -2.62 3.39
N ARG A 85 -12.53 -2.14 2.48
CA ARG A 85 -11.07 -2.26 2.57
C ARG A 85 -10.43 -0.89 2.58
N ARG A 86 -9.38 -0.74 3.38
CA ARG A 86 -8.53 0.45 3.37
C ARG A 86 -7.90 0.63 2.00
N HIS A 87 -8.06 1.79 1.38
CA HIS A 87 -7.61 2.06 0.02
C HIS A 87 -6.40 2.99 0.05
N PHE A 88 -5.24 2.44 -0.28
CA PHE A 88 -4.03 3.23 -0.55
C PHE A 88 -4.14 3.79 -1.98
N MET A 89 -4.76 4.96 -2.10
CA MET A 89 -4.93 5.65 -3.37
C MET A 89 -3.57 6.18 -3.83
N ARG A 90 -3.23 5.93 -5.10
CA ARG A 90 -1.99 6.45 -5.68
C ARG A 90 -2.23 7.89 -6.09
N VAL A 91 -1.31 8.76 -5.74
CA VAL A 91 -1.44 10.19 -5.97
C VAL A 91 -0.20 10.78 -6.61
N HIS A 92 -0.40 11.91 -7.27
CA HIS A 92 0.64 12.84 -7.65
C HIS A 92 0.44 14.11 -6.83
N ALA A 93 1.39 14.44 -5.96
CA ALA A 93 1.46 15.72 -5.28
C ALA A 93 2.36 16.67 -6.09
N ASP A 94 1.85 17.85 -6.43
CA ASP A 94 2.64 18.88 -7.13
C ASP A 94 3.53 19.69 -6.14
N ALA A 95 4.32 20.62 -6.67
CA ALA A 95 5.19 21.48 -5.87
C ALA A 95 4.42 22.48 -4.97
N ALA A 96 3.15 22.75 -5.26
CA ALA A 96 2.29 23.62 -4.46
C ALA A 96 1.57 22.86 -3.33
N GLY A 97 1.68 21.53 -3.29
CA GLY A 97 1.03 20.67 -2.30
C GLY A 97 -0.37 20.21 -2.69
N ASN A 98 -0.80 20.44 -3.94
CA ASN A 98 -2.05 19.92 -4.46
C ASN A 98 -1.89 18.42 -4.80
N VAL A 99 -2.90 17.64 -4.44
CA VAL A 99 -2.87 16.17 -4.51
C VAL A 99 -3.91 15.68 -5.51
N TYR A 100 -3.43 15.07 -6.58
CA TYR A 100 -4.25 14.52 -7.66
C TYR A 100 -4.24 12.99 -7.64
N ALA A 101 -5.32 12.35 -8.08
CA ALA A 101 -5.29 10.91 -8.33
C ALA A 101 -4.28 10.59 -9.46
N ALA A 102 -3.38 9.65 -9.23
CA ALA A 102 -2.46 9.17 -10.26
C ALA A 102 -3.19 8.21 -11.22
N GLY A 103 -3.97 8.77 -12.15
CA GLY A 103 -4.79 8.07 -13.13
C GLY A 103 -5.74 7.04 -12.53
N LEU A 104 -6.05 5.98 -13.29
CA LEU A 104 -7.01 4.95 -12.89
C LEU A 104 -6.56 4.21 -11.62
N GLN A 105 -7.39 4.23 -10.59
CA GLN A 105 -7.14 3.55 -9.33
C GLN A 105 -7.42 2.03 -9.37
N ALA A 106 -7.63 1.45 -10.54
CA ALA A 106 -7.74 0.01 -10.67
C ALA A 106 -6.36 -0.66 -10.52
N SER A 107 -6.31 -1.89 -9.99
CA SER A 107 -5.04 -2.60 -9.84
C SER A 107 -4.47 -3.06 -11.19
N HIS A 108 -5.31 -3.27 -12.21
CA HIS A 108 -4.88 -3.67 -13.55
C HIS A 108 -4.33 -2.50 -14.39
N ALA A 109 -4.50 -1.26 -13.95
CA ALA A 109 -3.97 -0.09 -14.62
C ALA A 109 -2.49 0.09 -14.24
N VAL A 110 -1.59 -0.54 -15.00
CA VAL A 110 -0.13 -0.41 -14.80
C VAL A 110 0.39 0.93 -15.36
N GLY A 111 -0.21 1.44 -16.45
CA GLY A 111 0.22 2.67 -17.14
C GLY A 111 0.27 3.95 -16.28
N PRO A 112 -0.67 4.21 -15.36
CA PRO A 112 -0.64 5.38 -14.47
C PRO A 112 0.41 5.36 -13.36
N PHE A 113 1.09 4.23 -13.15
CA PHE A 113 2.07 4.07 -12.07
C PHE A 113 3.27 5.00 -12.20
N GLY A 114 3.74 5.27 -13.43
CA GLY A 114 4.89 6.15 -13.67
C GLY A 114 4.67 7.62 -13.27
N LYS A 115 3.44 8.01 -12.93
CA LYS A 115 3.10 9.40 -12.54
C LYS A 115 2.88 9.58 -11.04
N ALA A 116 2.77 8.49 -10.27
CA ALA A 116 2.53 8.57 -8.84
C ALA A 116 3.83 8.88 -8.09
N ASN A 117 3.79 9.82 -7.15
CA ASN A 117 4.90 10.13 -6.24
C ASN A 117 4.52 9.94 -4.75
N GLY A 118 3.30 9.49 -4.49
CA GLY A 118 2.84 9.19 -3.14
C GLY A 118 1.59 8.33 -3.08
N LEU A 119 1.21 8.00 -1.84
CA LEU A 119 -0.03 7.32 -1.50
C LEU A 119 -0.84 8.16 -0.51
N VAL A 120 -2.16 8.11 -0.61
CA VAL A 120 -3.08 8.58 0.44
C VAL A 120 -3.80 7.36 1.00
N ASP A 121 -3.73 7.17 2.32
CA ASP A 121 -4.50 6.16 3.04
C ASP A 121 -5.94 6.64 3.23
N VAL A 122 -6.89 6.03 2.50
CA VAL A 122 -8.31 6.33 2.61
C VAL A 122 -9.00 5.15 3.32
N PRO A 123 -9.50 5.32 4.56
CA PRO A 123 -10.20 4.27 5.29
C PRO A 123 -11.44 3.74 4.55
N PRO A 124 -11.96 2.55 4.95
CA PRO A 124 -13.25 2.06 4.45
C PRO A 124 -14.38 3.08 4.63
N GLU A 125 -15.38 3.03 3.75
CA GLU A 125 -16.60 3.87 3.81
C GLU A 125 -16.31 5.36 4.02
N THR A 126 -15.24 5.87 3.40
CA THR A 126 -14.77 7.25 3.58
C THR A 126 -14.88 8.03 2.27
N SER A 127 -15.42 9.24 2.33
CA SER A 127 -15.37 10.22 1.24
C SER A 127 -14.62 11.47 1.70
N LEU A 128 -13.64 11.90 0.91
CA LEU A 128 -12.86 13.11 1.13
C LEU A 128 -13.21 14.09 0.01
N ALA A 129 -13.64 15.29 0.38
CA ALA A 129 -13.97 16.34 -0.58
C ALA A 129 -12.71 16.94 -1.22
N GLU A 130 -12.90 17.60 -2.35
CA GLU A 130 -11.91 18.57 -2.85
C GLU A 130 -11.60 19.61 -1.76
N GLY A 131 -10.34 20.03 -1.68
CA GLY A 131 -9.86 20.93 -0.64
C GLY A 131 -9.59 20.25 0.71
N ALA A 132 -9.90 18.95 0.87
CA ALA A 132 -9.64 18.26 2.14
C ALA A 132 -8.13 18.12 2.40
N PRO A 133 -7.65 18.41 3.63
CA PRO A 133 -6.27 18.16 3.99
C PRO A 133 -6.01 16.66 4.11
N VAL A 134 -4.90 16.20 3.54
CA VAL A 134 -4.49 14.79 3.53
C VAL A 134 -3.01 14.63 3.88
N LYS A 135 -2.66 13.46 4.41
CA LYS A 135 -1.27 13.03 4.60
C LYS A 135 -0.83 12.24 3.38
N VAL A 136 0.18 12.73 2.66
CA VAL A 136 0.75 12.05 1.49
C VAL A 136 1.95 11.22 1.95
N LEU A 137 1.84 9.90 1.83
CA LEU A 137 2.92 8.94 2.12
C LEU A 137 3.86 8.87 0.92
N ARG A 138 5.14 9.18 1.11
CA ARG A 138 6.15 9.24 0.05
C ARG A 138 6.88 7.91 -0.11
N PHE A 139 7.17 7.55 -1.35
CA PHE A 139 8.00 6.38 -1.67
C PHE A 139 9.12 6.70 -2.69
N SER A 140 9.34 7.99 -2.96
CA SER A 140 10.41 8.56 -3.80
C SER A 140 11.04 9.76 -3.12
#